data_AF-A0A2T6LHY0-F1
#
_entry.id   AF-A0A2T6LHY0-F1
#
_cell.length_a   1.000
_cell.length_b   1.000
_cell.length_c   1.000
_cell.angle_alpha   90.00
_cell.angle_beta   90.00
_cell.angle_gamma   90.00
#
_symmetry.space_group_name_H-M   'P 1'
#
loop_
_entity.id
_entity.type
_entity.pdbx_description
1 polymer ?
#
loop_
_entity_poly.entity_id
_entity_poly.type
_entity_poly.pdbx_seq_one_letter_code
_entity_poly.pdbx_strand_id
1 'polypeptide(L)'
;MANQRTHAPKKYADARRTQVTPEWLAWDETRRAKASDDGWFEAAAAGFDPSMYFPEQEGKSIPDGGAWILVVEEPFTELRSRFRVPHLSMWRARPHELNSGALTANGVRIYPKQAIIATPAGDLHLWPHEYVVAERPMQLASDPDACLVALGGQPVLEQDELFYLMSRGIPHREAVMLLFDKVASLDYVYVTFPEKITDALAGAGQSLRRHLALNPRRTSRRPLADPSHEEHH
;
A
#
# COMPACT_ATOMS: atom_id res chain seq x y z
N MET A 1 21.52 14.99 -38.70
CA MET A 1 21.06 13.67 -38.21
C MET A 1 19.88 13.92 -37.28
N ALA A 2 18.68 13.49 -37.66
CA ALA A 2 17.47 13.73 -36.88
C ALA A 2 17.48 12.84 -35.63
N ASN A 3 17.41 13.45 -34.45
CA ASN A 3 17.15 12.76 -33.18
C ASN A 3 15.75 12.15 -33.26
N GLN A 4 15.64 10.89 -33.64
CA GLN A 4 14.40 10.13 -33.46
C GLN A 4 14.14 10.04 -31.96
N ARG A 5 13.20 10.85 -31.47
CA ARG A 5 12.60 10.67 -30.15
C ARG A 5 11.90 9.32 -30.18
N THR A 6 12.56 8.28 -29.67
CA THR A 6 11.92 6.99 -29.40
C THR A 6 10.80 7.22 -28.39
N HIS A 7 9.56 7.24 -28.89
CA HIS A 7 8.38 7.29 -28.05
C HIS A 7 8.36 6.04 -27.16
N ALA A 8 8.07 6.24 -25.87
CA ALA A 8 7.96 5.13 -24.94
C ALA A 8 6.76 4.25 -25.34
N PRO A 9 6.90 2.90 -25.31
CA PRO A 9 5.77 2.01 -25.52
C PRO A 9 4.72 2.17 -24.42
N LYS A 10 3.50 1.71 -24.65
CA LYS A 10 2.41 1.82 -23.68
C LYS A 10 2.72 0.93 -22.46
N LYS A 11 2.84 1.53 -21.27
CA LYS A 11 3.17 0.79 -20.03
C LYS A 11 2.13 -0.26 -19.67
N TYR A 12 0.84 0.09 -19.71
CA TYR A 12 -0.24 -0.82 -19.28
C TYR A 12 -1.01 -1.41 -20.45
N ALA A 13 -1.26 -2.71 -20.37
CA ALA A 13 -2.12 -3.41 -21.32
C ALA A 13 -3.59 -2.93 -21.20
N ASP A 14 -4.08 -2.81 -19.96
CA ASP A 14 -5.45 -2.39 -19.61
C ASP A 14 -5.40 -1.11 -18.75
N ALA A 15 -6.36 -0.20 -18.93
CA ALA A 15 -6.49 0.99 -18.10
C ALA A 15 -7.01 0.68 -16.68
N ARG A 16 -7.71 -0.46 -16.50
CA ARG A 16 -8.25 -0.92 -15.21
C ARG A 16 -7.31 -1.86 -14.45
N ARG A 17 -6.38 -2.51 -15.17
CA ARG A 17 -5.38 -3.42 -14.62
C ARG A 17 -3.99 -2.95 -15.04
N THR A 18 -3.19 -2.57 -14.06
CA THR A 18 -1.84 -1.99 -14.23
C THR A 18 -0.79 -3.08 -14.51
N GLN A 19 -1.15 -4.09 -15.30
CA GLN A 19 -0.21 -5.09 -15.78
C GLN A 19 0.72 -4.44 -16.80
N VAL A 20 2.03 -4.49 -16.51
CA VAL A 20 3.06 -3.87 -17.33
C VAL A 20 3.31 -4.70 -18.58
N THR A 21 3.41 -4.06 -19.74
CA THR A 21 3.66 -4.74 -21.01
C THR A 21 5.13 -5.19 -21.12
N PRO A 22 5.42 -6.34 -21.76
CA PRO A 22 6.80 -6.81 -21.96
C PRO A 22 7.67 -5.82 -22.75
N GLU A 23 7.07 -5.16 -23.75
CA GLU A 23 7.73 -4.14 -24.57
C GLU A 23 8.18 -2.94 -23.73
N TRP A 24 7.40 -2.58 -22.71
CA TRP A 24 7.75 -1.50 -21.80
C TRP A 24 8.86 -1.90 -20.83
N LEU A 25 8.85 -3.12 -20.29
CA LEU A 25 9.93 -3.62 -19.42
C LEU A 25 11.29 -3.56 -20.14
N ALA A 26 11.34 -4.03 -21.39
CA ALA A 26 12.55 -3.99 -22.21
C ALA A 26 13.01 -2.55 -22.49
N TRP A 27 12.08 -1.62 -22.74
CA TRP A 27 12.41 -0.20 -22.94
C TRP A 27 12.92 0.46 -21.65
N ASP A 28 12.33 0.14 -20.50
CA ASP A 28 12.67 0.73 -19.20
C ASP A 28 14.04 0.28 -18.69
N GLU A 29 14.38 -1.00 -18.88
CA GLU A 29 15.68 -1.56 -18.55
C GLU A 29 16.82 -0.81 -19.26
N THR A 30 16.62 -0.46 -20.53
CA THR A 30 17.60 0.34 -21.30
C THR A 30 17.74 1.80 -20.82
N ARG A 31 16.78 2.31 -20.02
CA ARG A 31 16.80 3.68 -19.50
C ARG A 31 17.25 3.79 -18.05
N ARG A 32 16.96 2.82 -17.19
CA ARG A 32 17.36 2.84 -15.77
C ARG A 32 18.87 2.89 -15.56
N ALA A 33 19.66 2.38 -16.51
CA ALA A 33 21.12 2.46 -16.49
C ALA A 33 21.71 3.90 -16.44
N LYS A 34 20.87 4.95 -16.46
CA LYS A 34 21.28 6.36 -16.41
C LYS A 34 20.69 7.18 -15.24
N ALA A 35 19.91 6.57 -14.34
CA ALA A 35 19.34 7.26 -13.19
C ALA A 35 20.25 7.11 -11.96
N SER A 36 20.52 8.20 -11.23
CA SER A 36 21.37 8.17 -10.03
C SER A 36 20.62 7.57 -8.83
N ASP A 37 21.34 6.77 -8.02
CA ASP A 37 20.87 6.18 -6.76
C ASP A 37 20.50 7.23 -5.68
N ASP A 38 20.85 8.50 -5.90
CA ASP A 38 20.75 9.59 -4.90
C ASP A 38 19.43 10.38 -4.91
N GLY A 39 18.42 9.98 -5.69
CA GLY A 39 17.18 10.76 -5.85
C GLY A 39 16.42 11.02 -4.54
N TRP A 40 16.60 10.18 -3.51
CA TRP A 40 16.01 10.39 -2.18
C TRP A 40 16.70 11.53 -1.40
N PHE A 41 18.02 11.70 -1.56
CA PHE A 41 18.79 12.75 -0.88
C PHE A 41 18.39 14.13 -1.39
N GLU A 42 18.18 14.24 -2.71
CA GLU A 42 17.72 15.47 -3.34
C GLU A 42 16.27 15.80 -3.01
N ALA A 43 15.41 14.77 -2.87
CA ALA A 43 14.05 14.95 -2.38
C ALA A 43 14.06 15.52 -0.95
N ALA A 44 14.88 14.93 -0.07
CA ALA A 44 15.06 15.40 1.30
C ALA A 44 15.60 16.84 1.36
N ALA A 45 16.59 17.15 0.52
CA ALA A 45 17.17 18.50 0.41
C ALA A 45 16.16 19.55 -0.09
N ALA A 46 15.16 19.14 -0.87
CA ALA A 46 14.05 19.99 -1.31
C ALA A 46 12.86 20.04 -0.32
N GLY A 47 12.99 19.43 0.86
CA GLY A 47 11.98 19.46 1.92
C GLY A 47 10.85 18.45 1.77
N PHE A 48 10.94 17.50 0.82
CA PHE A 48 10.02 16.37 0.76
C PHE A 48 10.39 15.35 1.84
N ASP A 49 9.39 14.77 2.49
CA ASP A 49 9.59 13.66 3.42
C ASP A 49 9.87 12.38 2.62
N PRO A 50 11.09 11.81 2.68
CA PRO A 50 11.44 10.66 1.86
C PRO A 50 10.57 9.44 2.17
N SER A 51 10.11 9.28 3.43
CA SER A 51 9.24 8.17 3.85
C SER A 51 7.92 8.12 3.09
N MET A 52 7.49 9.23 2.50
CA MET A 52 6.26 9.30 1.73
C MET A 52 6.38 8.75 0.31
N TYR A 53 7.61 8.65 -0.23
CA TYR A 53 7.85 8.45 -1.67
C TYR A 53 8.92 7.39 -1.98
N PHE A 54 9.83 7.11 -1.04
CA PHE A 54 10.96 6.19 -1.20
C PHE A 54 10.88 5.07 -0.15
N PRO A 55 10.25 3.94 -0.50
CA PRO A 55 10.05 2.84 0.44
C PRO A 55 11.36 2.18 0.89
N GLU A 56 12.45 2.33 0.14
CA GLU A 56 13.78 1.74 0.44
C GLU A 56 14.31 2.18 1.81
N GLN A 57 14.08 3.44 2.16
CA GLN A 57 14.63 4.06 3.38
C GLN A 57 14.06 3.45 4.66
N GLU A 58 12.87 2.86 4.57
CA GLU A 58 12.19 2.22 5.70
C GLU A 58 12.11 0.70 5.56
N GLY A 59 12.84 0.10 4.61
CA GLY A 59 12.78 -1.33 4.34
C GLY A 59 11.42 -1.79 3.80
N LYS A 60 10.64 -0.88 3.21
CA LYS A 60 9.29 -1.14 2.68
C LYS A 60 9.26 -1.48 1.20
N SER A 61 10.42 -1.61 0.55
CA SER A 61 10.48 -1.89 -0.89
C SER A 61 9.83 -3.23 -1.21
N ILE A 62 8.92 -3.19 -2.17
CA ILE A 62 8.27 -4.38 -2.71
C ILE A 62 9.18 -4.96 -3.79
N PRO A 63 9.59 -6.24 -3.70
CA PRO A 63 10.40 -6.88 -4.73
C PRO A 63 9.56 -7.15 -5.98
N ASP A 64 10.19 -7.44 -7.12
CA ASP A 64 9.50 -7.68 -8.40
C ASP A 64 8.50 -8.83 -8.35
N GLY A 65 8.78 -9.86 -7.54
CA GLY A 65 7.84 -10.96 -7.28
C GLY A 65 6.64 -10.58 -6.40
N GLY A 66 6.59 -9.35 -5.89
CA GLY A 66 5.60 -8.83 -4.96
C GLY A 66 5.92 -9.12 -3.49
N ALA A 67 5.18 -8.49 -2.58
CA ALA A 67 5.24 -8.73 -1.14
C ALA A 67 3.84 -8.67 -0.52
N TRP A 68 3.69 -9.29 0.64
CA TRP A 68 2.50 -9.07 1.47
C TRP A 68 2.66 -7.75 2.22
N ILE A 69 1.62 -6.94 2.22
CA ILE A 69 1.60 -5.66 2.92
C ILE A 69 0.36 -5.58 3.81
N LEU A 70 0.47 -4.85 4.91
CA LEU A 70 -0.67 -4.39 5.69
C LEU A 70 -0.97 -2.94 5.32
N VAL A 71 -2.22 -2.67 4.98
CA VAL A 71 -2.70 -1.31 4.69
C VAL A 71 -3.03 -0.62 6.02
N VAL A 72 -2.18 0.34 6.40
CA VAL A 72 -2.28 1.07 7.67
C VAL A 72 -2.99 2.41 7.52
N GLU A 73 -3.24 2.84 6.29
CA GLU A 73 -4.03 4.02 5.98
C GLU A 73 -4.89 3.78 4.74
N GLU A 74 -6.13 4.27 4.78
CA GLU A 74 -7.01 4.18 3.63
C GLU A 74 -6.49 5.10 2.52
N PRO A 75 -6.20 4.57 1.32
CA PRO A 75 -5.60 5.36 0.27
C PRO A 75 -6.55 6.42 -0.28
N PHE A 76 -6.05 7.65 -0.40
CA PHE A 76 -6.80 8.79 -0.92
C PHE A 76 -6.74 8.84 -2.45
N THR A 77 -7.48 7.94 -3.11
CA THR A 77 -7.59 7.88 -4.58
C THR A 77 -9.02 8.08 -5.06
N GLU A 78 -9.21 8.43 -6.33
CA GLU A 78 -10.56 8.50 -6.95
C GLU A 78 -11.31 7.15 -6.85
N LEU A 79 -10.57 6.04 -6.84
CA LEU A 79 -11.11 4.68 -6.68
C LEU A 79 -11.69 4.41 -5.29
N ARG A 80 -11.35 5.23 -4.27
CA ARG A 80 -11.95 5.15 -2.93
C ARG A 80 -13.47 5.32 -2.96
N SER A 81 -14.00 6.03 -3.96
CA SER A 81 -15.44 6.16 -4.17
C SER A 81 -16.14 4.85 -4.59
N ARG A 82 -15.37 3.88 -5.09
CA ARG A 82 -15.87 2.61 -5.66
C ARG A 82 -15.59 1.40 -4.78
N PHE A 83 -14.46 1.40 -4.08
CA PHE A 83 -14.11 0.36 -3.12
C PHE A 83 -13.30 0.97 -1.98
N ARG A 84 -13.70 0.69 -0.74
CA ARG A 84 -12.94 1.08 0.45
C ARG A 84 -12.08 -0.09 0.89
N VAL A 85 -10.77 0.14 0.95
CA VAL A 85 -9.84 -0.85 1.48
C VAL A 85 -10.07 -0.95 2.99
N PRO A 86 -10.38 -2.14 3.53
CA PRO A 86 -10.58 -2.30 4.97
C PRO A 86 -9.33 -1.89 5.75
N HIS A 87 -9.50 -1.25 6.90
CA HIS A 87 -8.36 -0.83 7.72
C HIS A 87 -7.59 -2.06 8.25
N LEU A 88 -6.26 -1.99 8.25
CA LEU A 88 -5.37 -3.08 8.69
C LEU A 88 -5.57 -4.39 7.94
N SER A 89 -6.09 -4.32 6.70
CA SER A 89 -6.17 -5.49 5.83
C SER A 89 -4.83 -5.80 5.18
N MET A 90 -4.56 -7.09 5.01
CA MET A 90 -3.33 -7.60 4.42
C MET A 90 -3.56 -8.02 2.97
N TRP A 91 -2.74 -7.51 2.06
CA TRP A 91 -2.88 -7.70 0.61
C TRP A 91 -1.58 -8.17 -0.01
N ARG A 92 -1.67 -8.92 -1.11
CA ARG A 92 -0.52 -9.07 -1.99
C ARG A 92 -0.36 -7.79 -2.81
N ALA A 93 0.82 -7.21 -2.73
CA ALA A 93 1.19 -6.03 -3.50
C ALA A 93 2.27 -6.33 -4.53
N ARG A 94 2.19 -5.62 -5.66
CA ARG A 94 3.19 -5.55 -6.71
C ARG A 94 3.92 -4.20 -6.66
N PRO A 95 5.20 -4.13 -7.01
CA PRO A 95 5.90 -2.85 -7.07
C PRO A 95 5.38 -2.00 -8.21
N HIS A 96 5.41 -0.69 -7.99
CA HIS A 96 5.03 0.29 -8.99
C HIS A 96 6.01 1.45 -9.02
N GLU A 97 6.41 1.84 -10.22
CA GLU A 97 7.24 3.02 -10.43
C GLU A 97 6.45 4.03 -11.27
N LEU A 98 6.40 5.28 -10.81
CA LEU A 98 5.70 6.34 -11.52
C LEU A 98 6.53 6.81 -12.72
N ASN A 99 5.98 6.65 -13.93
CA ASN A 99 6.62 7.12 -15.17
C ASN A 99 6.39 8.60 -15.47
N SER A 100 5.24 9.11 -15.04
CA SER A 100 4.79 10.49 -15.25
C SER A 100 4.42 11.06 -13.89
N GLY A 101 4.92 12.26 -13.57
CA GLY A 101 4.89 12.77 -12.19
C GLY A 101 6.23 12.63 -11.47
N ALA A 102 7.33 12.51 -12.23
CA ALA A 102 8.66 12.67 -11.65
C ALA A 102 8.70 14.01 -10.91
N LEU A 103 8.95 13.95 -9.60
CA LEU A 103 9.15 15.15 -8.82
C LEU A 103 10.49 15.74 -9.26
N THR A 104 10.50 17.03 -9.60
CA THR A 104 11.76 17.71 -9.88
C THR A 104 12.18 18.45 -8.62
N ALA A 105 13.24 17.99 -7.98
CA ALA A 105 13.85 18.64 -6.83
C ALA A 105 15.25 19.11 -7.23
N ASN A 106 15.55 20.40 -7.04
CA ASN A 106 16.88 20.97 -7.34
C ASN A 106 17.40 20.65 -8.76
N GLY A 107 16.51 20.56 -9.75
CA GLY A 107 16.87 20.27 -11.13
C GLY A 107 17.04 18.79 -11.46
N VAL A 108 16.88 17.89 -10.49
CA VAL A 108 16.96 16.45 -10.69
C VAL A 108 15.58 15.81 -10.66
N ARG A 109 15.39 14.85 -11.56
CA ARG A 109 14.15 14.10 -11.70
C ARG A 109 14.17 12.91 -10.77
N ILE A 110 13.18 12.87 -9.89
CA ILE A 110 12.99 11.83 -8.92
C ILE A 110 11.74 11.05 -9.28
N TYR A 111 11.80 9.73 -9.14
CA TYR A 111 10.71 8.81 -9.52
C TYR A 111 10.18 8.13 -8.25
N PRO A 112 9.06 8.62 -7.68
CA PRO A 112 8.47 8.00 -6.51
C PRO A 112 8.00 6.58 -6.80
N LYS A 113 8.06 5.72 -5.79
CA LYS A 113 7.60 4.33 -5.87
C LYS A 113 6.32 4.14 -5.07
N GLN A 114 5.45 3.28 -5.59
CA GLN A 114 4.17 2.91 -4.98
C GLN A 114 4.06 1.38 -4.94
N ALA A 115 3.13 0.89 -4.13
CA ALA A 115 2.67 -0.48 -4.19
C ALA A 115 1.33 -0.53 -4.93
N ILE A 116 1.05 -1.61 -5.65
CA ILE A 116 -0.28 -1.85 -6.25
C ILE A 116 -0.91 -3.06 -5.60
N ILE A 117 -2.15 -2.91 -5.16
CA ILE A 117 -3.02 -4.03 -4.78
C ILE A 117 -4.14 -4.17 -5.80
N ALA A 118 -4.55 -5.40 -6.09
CA ALA A 118 -5.72 -5.65 -6.93
C ALA A 118 -6.98 -5.59 -6.06
N THR A 119 -8.00 -4.85 -6.49
CA THR A 119 -9.29 -4.76 -5.79
C THR A 119 -10.44 -5.11 -6.75
N PRO A 120 -11.66 -5.36 -6.27
CA PRO A 120 -12.81 -5.60 -7.14
C PRO A 120 -13.11 -4.42 -8.07
N ALA A 121 -12.74 -3.19 -7.66
CA ALA A 121 -12.91 -1.99 -8.46
C ALA A 121 -11.77 -1.73 -9.46
N GLY A 122 -10.73 -2.55 -9.46
CA GLY A 122 -9.51 -2.38 -10.25
C GLY A 122 -8.26 -2.26 -9.39
N ASP A 123 -7.12 -2.03 -10.04
CA ASP A 123 -5.84 -1.87 -9.35
C ASP A 123 -5.77 -0.54 -8.61
N LEU A 124 -5.32 -0.59 -7.36
CA LEU A 124 -5.24 0.54 -6.45
C LEU A 124 -3.78 0.79 -6.07
N HIS A 125 -3.35 2.05 -6.15
CA HIS A 125 -1.99 2.46 -5.84
C HIS A 125 -1.91 2.94 -4.40
N LEU A 126 -0.88 2.47 -3.70
CA LEU A 126 -0.58 2.80 -2.32
C LEU A 126 0.77 3.50 -2.24
N TRP A 127 0.83 4.63 -1.57
CA TRP A 127 2.08 5.30 -1.21
C TRP A 127 2.80 4.54 -0.08
N PRO A 128 4.14 4.60 0.00
CA PRO A 128 4.95 3.96 1.04
C PRO A 128 4.50 4.20 2.49
N HIS A 129 3.81 5.31 2.73
CA HIS A 129 3.30 5.66 4.03
C HIS A 129 1.92 5.07 4.36
N GLU A 130 1.21 4.54 3.35
CA GLU A 130 -0.13 3.94 3.49
C GLU A 130 -0.05 2.44 3.84
N TYR A 131 1.15 1.86 3.75
CA TYR A 131 1.38 0.45 4.03
C TYR A 131 2.66 0.16 4.80
N VAL A 132 2.71 -1.04 5.35
CA VAL A 132 3.93 -1.68 5.86
C VAL A 132 4.08 -3.05 5.23
N VAL A 133 5.31 -3.49 4.99
CA VAL A 133 5.56 -4.85 4.51
C VAL A 133 5.34 -5.82 5.66
N ALA A 134 4.51 -6.83 5.45
CA ALA A 134 4.24 -7.86 6.43
C ALA A 134 5.44 -8.82 6.50
N GLU A 135 6.18 -8.81 7.62
CA GLU A 135 7.31 -9.73 7.83
C GLU A 135 6.86 -11.18 7.99
N ARG A 136 5.67 -11.38 8.59
CA ARG A 136 5.13 -12.70 8.93
C ARG A 136 3.69 -12.86 8.45
N PRO A 137 3.44 -12.79 7.14
CA PRO A 137 2.08 -12.80 6.60
C PRO A 137 1.32 -14.07 6.98
N MET A 138 2.02 -15.20 7.14
CA MET A 138 1.38 -16.48 7.49
C MET A 138 0.82 -16.43 8.91
N GLN A 139 1.55 -15.82 9.84
CA GLN A 139 1.10 -15.73 11.22
C GLN A 139 -0.17 -14.87 11.33
N LEU A 140 -0.25 -13.79 10.54
CA LEU A 140 -1.42 -12.93 10.46
C LEU A 140 -2.60 -13.60 9.76
N ALA A 141 -2.36 -14.30 8.65
CA ALA A 141 -3.40 -14.99 7.90
C ALA A 141 -4.00 -16.19 8.64
N SER A 142 -3.22 -16.80 9.54
CA SER A 142 -3.62 -17.97 10.29
C SER A 142 -4.16 -17.64 11.70
N ASP A 143 -4.36 -16.36 12.01
CA ASP A 143 -5.00 -15.93 13.25
C ASP A 143 -6.47 -16.42 13.30
N PRO A 144 -6.98 -16.88 14.46
CA PRO A 144 -8.36 -17.37 14.57
C PRO A 144 -9.42 -16.33 14.20
N ASP A 145 -9.14 -15.05 14.39
CA ASP A 145 -10.04 -13.95 14.05
C ASP A 145 -9.79 -13.42 12.62
N ALA A 146 -8.80 -13.94 11.88
CA ALA A 146 -8.55 -13.55 10.51
C ALA A 146 -9.66 -14.04 9.57
N CYS A 147 -10.11 -13.14 8.70
CA CYS A 147 -11.08 -13.41 7.64
C CYS A 147 -10.37 -13.34 6.29
N LEU A 148 -10.34 -14.46 5.57
CA LEU A 148 -9.83 -14.51 4.21
C LEU A 148 -10.96 -14.20 3.24
N VAL A 149 -10.77 -13.16 2.42
CA VAL A 149 -11.79 -12.67 1.48
C VAL A 149 -11.29 -12.82 0.05
N ALA A 150 -12.08 -13.51 -0.78
CA ALA A 150 -11.82 -13.65 -2.21
C ALA A 150 -12.38 -12.44 -2.98
N LEU A 151 -11.62 -11.97 -3.97
CA LEU A 151 -11.95 -10.80 -4.80
C LEU A 151 -12.63 -11.15 -6.12
N GLY A 152 -12.98 -12.43 -6.31
CA GLY A 152 -13.34 -12.99 -7.61
C GLY A 152 -12.09 -13.31 -8.47
N GLY A 153 -12.28 -14.06 -9.55
CA GLY A 153 -11.17 -14.71 -10.28
C GLY A 153 -11.08 -16.19 -9.91
N GLN A 154 -9.96 -16.84 -10.17
CA GLN A 154 -9.70 -18.18 -9.64
C GLN A 154 -9.16 -18.01 -8.20
N PRO A 155 -9.98 -18.20 -7.15
CA PRO A 155 -9.48 -18.21 -5.79
C PRO A 155 -8.54 -19.40 -5.67
N VAL A 156 -7.34 -19.16 -5.14
CA VAL A 156 -6.35 -20.25 -5.06
C VAL A 156 -6.34 -20.94 -3.70
N LEU A 157 -7.07 -20.39 -2.73
CA LEU A 157 -7.54 -21.12 -1.56
C LEU A 157 -8.94 -21.63 -1.87
N GLU A 158 -9.03 -22.89 -2.29
CA GLU A 158 -10.29 -23.62 -2.45
C GLU A 158 -11.01 -23.69 -1.08
N GLN A 159 -12.15 -23.01 -0.97
CA GLN A 159 -12.93 -23.00 0.29
C GLN A 159 -13.38 -24.41 0.68
N ASP A 160 -13.65 -25.26 -0.30
CA ASP A 160 -14.03 -26.65 -0.09
C ASP A 160 -12.85 -27.47 0.47
N GLU A 161 -11.60 -27.20 0.02
CA GLU A 161 -10.40 -27.81 0.61
C GLU A 161 -10.17 -27.32 2.04
N LEU A 162 -10.33 -26.02 2.30
CA LEU A 162 -10.18 -25.45 3.64
C LEU A 162 -11.22 -26.06 4.61
N PHE A 163 -12.49 -26.10 4.18
CA PHE A 163 -13.57 -26.73 4.93
C PHE A 163 -13.29 -28.22 5.15
N TYR A 164 -12.81 -28.93 4.13
CA TYR A 164 -12.45 -30.34 4.23
C TYR A 164 -11.36 -30.58 5.28
N LEU A 165 -10.27 -29.83 5.25
CA LEU A 165 -9.19 -29.95 6.24
C LEU A 165 -9.70 -29.69 7.66
N MET A 166 -10.49 -28.62 7.84
CA MET A 166 -11.09 -28.30 9.14
C MET A 166 -12.05 -29.39 9.63
N SER A 167 -12.86 -29.98 8.73
CA SER A 167 -13.78 -31.08 9.06
C SER A 167 -13.05 -32.37 9.50
N ARG A 168 -11.78 -32.52 9.13
CA ARG A 168 -10.90 -33.63 9.53
C ARG A 168 -10.18 -33.38 10.86
N GLY A 169 -10.52 -32.29 11.55
CA GLY A 169 -9.93 -31.93 12.83
C GLY A 169 -8.59 -31.21 12.72
N ILE A 170 -8.18 -30.78 11.51
CA ILE A 170 -7.00 -29.94 11.34
C ILE A 170 -7.38 -28.52 11.76
N PRO A 171 -6.66 -27.91 12.73
CA PRO A 171 -6.93 -26.54 13.16
C PRO A 171 -6.89 -25.57 11.98
N HIS A 172 -7.77 -24.55 11.99
CA HIS A 172 -7.85 -23.54 10.92
C HIS A 172 -6.47 -22.96 10.55
N ARG A 173 -5.67 -22.64 11.57
CA ARG A 173 -4.30 -22.15 11.42
C ARG A 173 -3.44 -23.06 10.54
N GLU A 174 -3.46 -24.36 10.83
CA GLU A 174 -2.67 -25.37 10.11
C GLU A 174 -3.22 -25.61 8.70
N ALA A 175 -4.55 -25.61 8.54
CA ALA A 175 -5.20 -25.77 7.25
C ALA A 175 -4.88 -24.59 6.30
N VAL A 176 -4.91 -23.36 6.81
CA VAL A 176 -4.49 -22.17 6.04
C VAL A 176 -3.03 -22.29 5.64
N MET A 177 -2.12 -22.63 6.56
CA MET A 177 -0.69 -22.80 6.23
C MET A 177 -0.45 -23.85 5.15
N LEU A 178 -1.15 -25.00 5.19
CA LEU A 178 -1.02 -26.07 4.20
C LEU A 178 -1.48 -25.65 2.80
N LEU A 179 -2.51 -24.81 2.74
CA LEU A 179 -3.08 -24.35 1.48
C LEU A 179 -2.41 -23.07 0.97
N PHE A 180 -1.73 -22.32 1.84
CA PHE A 180 -1.10 -21.05 1.49
C PHE A 180 0.00 -21.23 0.43
N ASP A 181 0.78 -22.31 0.53
CA ASP A 181 1.83 -22.63 -0.45
C ASP A 181 1.28 -23.09 -1.80
N LYS A 182 0.00 -23.45 -1.89
CA LYS A 182 -0.66 -23.82 -3.15
C LYS A 182 -1.15 -22.61 -3.96
N VAL A 183 -1.01 -21.41 -3.41
CA VAL A 183 -1.55 -20.19 -4.05
C VAL A 183 -0.70 -19.76 -5.24
N ALA A 184 -1.11 -20.19 -6.44
CA ALA A 184 -0.55 -19.82 -7.73
C ALA A 184 -0.64 -18.31 -8.09
N SER A 185 -1.60 -17.58 -7.52
CA SER A 185 -1.71 -16.12 -7.66
C SER A 185 -2.39 -15.52 -6.43
N LEU A 186 -1.62 -14.75 -5.65
CA LEU A 186 -2.06 -14.10 -4.41
C LEU A 186 -2.82 -12.79 -4.70
N ASP A 187 -3.02 -12.43 -5.98
CA ASP A 187 -3.64 -11.16 -6.40
C ASP A 187 -5.16 -11.13 -6.17
N TYR A 188 -5.78 -12.27 -5.87
CA TYR A 188 -7.25 -12.40 -5.80
C TYR A 188 -7.78 -12.65 -4.38
N VAL A 189 -6.92 -12.54 -3.37
CA VAL A 189 -7.30 -12.73 -1.96
C VAL A 189 -6.72 -11.62 -1.09
N TYR A 190 -7.43 -11.25 -0.04
CA TYR A 190 -6.90 -10.42 1.03
C TYR A 190 -7.35 -10.96 2.39
N VAL A 191 -6.60 -10.61 3.43
CA VAL A 191 -6.93 -10.95 4.81
C VAL A 191 -7.40 -9.70 5.52
N THR A 192 -8.45 -9.81 6.32
CA THR A 192 -8.94 -8.72 7.17
C THR A 192 -9.33 -9.27 8.53
N PHE A 193 -9.65 -8.38 9.47
CA PHE A 193 -10.13 -8.72 10.81
C PHE A 193 -11.53 -8.11 11.04
N PRO A 194 -12.31 -8.65 11.99
CA PRO A 194 -13.55 -8.03 12.44
C PRO A 194 -13.34 -6.57 12.89
N GLU A 195 -14.32 -5.70 12.63
CA GLU A 195 -14.23 -4.26 12.91
C GLU A 195 -13.81 -3.95 14.36
N LYS A 196 -14.33 -4.71 15.33
CA LYS A 196 -13.96 -4.58 16.76
C LYS A 196 -12.44 -4.67 17.01
N ILE A 197 -11.73 -5.48 16.23
CA ILE A 197 -10.27 -5.67 16.35
C ILE A 197 -9.54 -4.54 15.65
N THR A 198 -9.98 -4.19 14.44
CA THR A 198 -9.36 -3.11 13.67
C THR A 198 -9.51 -1.76 14.36
N ASP A 199 -10.65 -1.51 15.01
CA ASP A 199 -10.91 -0.29 15.78
C ASP A 199 -10.04 -0.22 17.04
N ALA A 200 -9.85 -1.35 17.74
CA ALA A 200 -8.98 -1.43 18.91
C ALA A 200 -7.50 -1.18 18.56
N LEU A 201 -7.10 -1.49 17.32
CA LEU A 201 -5.75 -1.32 16.80
C LEU A 201 -5.60 -0.04 15.95
N ALA A 202 -6.60 0.83 15.94
CA ALA A 202 -6.57 2.06 15.14
C ALA A 202 -5.32 2.90 15.45
N GLY A 203 -4.54 3.21 14.41
CA GLY A 203 -3.28 3.94 14.53
C GLY A 203 -2.04 3.06 14.79
N ALA A 204 -2.19 1.75 14.96
CA ALA A 204 -1.06 0.83 15.00
C ALA A 204 -0.30 0.83 13.68
N GLY A 205 1.04 0.93 13.75
CA GLY A 205 1.91 0.97 12.56
C GLY A 205 2.01 2.34 11.88
N GLN A 206 1.31 3.38 12.35
CA GLN A 206 1.49 4.76 11.87
C GLN A 206 2.63 5.45 12.63
N SER A 207 3.42 6.29 11.95
CA SER A 207 4.45 7.08 12.64
C SER A 207 3.79 8.10 13.58
N LEU A 208 4.38 8.33 14.76
CA LEU A 208 3.84 9.24 15.78
C LEU A 208 3.58 10.65 15.21
N ARG A 209 4.51 11.15 14.39
CA ARG A 209 4.36 12.46 13.72
C ARG A 209 3.14 12.49 12.80
N ARG A 210 2.91 11.42 12.03
CA ARG A 210 1.77 11.31 11.11
C ARG A 210 0.45 11.16 11.86
N HIS A 211 0.44 10.35 12.92
CA HIS A 211 -0.71 10.23 13.81
C HIS A 211 -1.12 11.59 14.40
N LEU A 212 -0.15 12.40 14.85
CA LEU A 212 -0.40 13.76 15.36
C LEU A 212 -0.87 14.73 14.28
N ALA A 213 -0.44 14.57 13.02
CA ALA A 213 -0.89 15.39 11.90
C ALA A 213 -2.35 15.10 11.50
N LEU A 214 -2.73 13.82 11.53
CA LEU A 214 -4.10 13.36 11.20
C LEU A 214 -5.08 13.56 12.37
N ASN A 215 -4.57 13.50 13.61
CA ASN A 215 -5.33 13.72 14.84
C ASN A 215 -4.75 14.91 15.61
N PRO A 216 -4.81 16.13 15.05
CA PRO A 216 -4.30 17.30 15.75
C PRO A 216 -5.05 17.40 17.07
N ARG A 217 -4.30 17.52 18.18
CA ARG A 217 -4.89 17.74 19.50
C ARG A 217 -5.88 18.88 19.34
N ARG A 218 -7.17 18.64 19.66
CA ARG A 218 -8.14 19.72 19.84
C ARG A 218 -7.55 20.61 20.92
N THR A 219 -6.84 21.65 20.52
CA THR A 219 -6.39 22.68 21.44
C THR A 219 -7.66 23.15 22.12
N SER A 220 -7.76 22.90 23.42
CA SER A 220 -8.69 23.60 24.28
C SER A 220 -8.39 25.08 24.09
N ARG A 221 -9.08 25.73 23.15
CA ARG A 221 -9.23 27.17 23.18
C ARG A 221 -9.86 27.41 24.54
N ARG A 222 -9.03 27.84 25.50
CA ARG A 222 -9.51 28.54 26.68
C ARG A 222 -10.55 29.54 26.15
N PRO A 223 -11.80 29.52 26.63
CA PRO A 223 -12.69 30.63 26.31
C PRO A 223 -11.93 31.91 26.67
N LEU A 224 -11.85 32.83 25.71
CA LEU A 224 -11.36 34.17 25.96
C LEU A 224 -12.13 34.68 27.17
N ALA A 225 -11.40 35.12 28.21
CA ALA A 225 -12.01 35.77 29.35
C ALA A 225 -12.88 36.90 28.83
N ASP A 226 -14.16 36.84 29.20
CA ASP A 226 -15.14 37.87 28.91
C ASP A 226 -14.69 39.16 29.62
N PRO A 227 -14.38 40.26 28.89
CA PRO A 227 -13.88 41.48 29.51
C PRO A 227 -15.01 42.33 30.13
N SER A 228 -16.20 41.77 30.36
CA SER A 228 -17.39 42.53 30.79
C SER A 228 -17.63 42.61 32.31
N HIS A 229 -16.64 42.26 33.14
CA HIS A 229 -16.71 42.49 34.58
C HIS A 229 -15.43 43.17 35.12
N GLU A 230 -15.27 44.45 34.80
CA GLU A 230 -14.57 45.38 35.70
C GLU A 230 -15.54 46.51 36.09
N GLU A 231 -15.57 46.74 37.39
CA GLU A 231 -16.55 47.47 38.18
C GLU A 231 -16.51 48.98 37.92
N HIS A 232 -17.69 49.60 37.84
CA HIS A 232 -17.84 51.00 38.22
C HIS A 232 -18.19 51.07 39.71
N HIS A 233 -17.18 51.38 40.52
CA HIS A 233 -17.30 52.06 41.80
C HIS A 233 -16.94 53.54 41.63
#